data_AF-A0AAD5IKG1-F1
#
_entry.id   AF-A0AAD5IKG1-F1
#
_cell.length_a   1.000
_cell.length_b   1.000
_cell.length_c   1.000
_cell.angle_alpha   90.00
_cell.angle_beta   90.00
_cell.angle_gamma   90.00
#
_symmetry.space_group_name_H-M   'P 1'
#
loop_
_entity.id
_entity.type
_entity.pdbx_description
1 polymer ?
#
loop_
_entity_poly.entity_id
_entity_poly.type
_entity_poly.pdbx_seq_one_letter_code
_entity_poly.pdbx_strand_id
1 'polypeptide(L)'
;MIVLAEPDPDDMVLAIWKAISILPKIDPQVMHNRMKKLYNWQDVAKRTEIVYDRALKCSNQNLLERLSRYLSCGAWAGKLFALVMIIDYLLCCLLQLWKPAKDIDEVPDIILPKNQDKDIDKVPGIILAKNQDGKVLHDFNADQ
;
A
#
# COMPACT_ATOMS: atom_id res chain seq x y z
N MET A 1 16.15 -0.60 -23.97
CA MET A 1 15.03 0.23 -24.44
C MET A 1 13.75 -0.31 -23.83
N ILE A 2 12.95 0.58 -23.24
CA ILE A 2 11.57 0.28 -22.85
C ILE A 2 10.72 1.11 -23.83
N VAL A 3 9.78 0.46 -24.51
CA VAL A 3 8.78 1.14 -25.35
C VAL A 3 7.51 1.16 -24.53
N LEU A 4 7.04 2.35 -24.16
CA LEU A 4 5.77 2.53 -23.47
C LEU A 4 4.68 2.70 -24.53
N ALA A 5 3.53 2.07 -24.29
CA ALA A 5 2.34 2.19 -25.11
C ALA A 5 1.17 2.58 -24.21
N GLU A 6 0.18 3.25 -24.78
CA GLU A 6 -1.11 3.39 -24.14
C GLU A 6 -1.76 2.01 -23.98
N PRO A 7 -2.66 1.82 -22.99
CA PRO A 7 -3.31 0.55 -22.72
C PRO A 7 -4.42 0.25 -23.74
N ASP A 8 -4.11 0.40 -25.04
CA ASP A 8 -4.97 0.09 -26.18
C ASP A 8 -4.39 -1.12 -26.95
N PRO A 9 -5.23 -2.08 -27.38
CA PRO A 9 -4.75 -3.28 -28.06
C PRO A 9 -3.89 -3.00 -29.30
N ASP A 10 -4.25 -2.01 -30.12
CA ASP A 10 -3.54 -1.73 -31.37
C ASP A 10 -2.18 -1.08 -31.09
N ASP A 11 -2.12 -0.17 -30.11
CA ASP A 11 -0.88 0.50 -29.69
C ASP A 11 0.10 -0.47 -29.00
N MET A 12 -0.40 -1.42 -28.21
CA MET A 12 0.43 -2.47 -27.60
C MET A 12 1.10 -3.34 -28.66
N VAL A 13 0.34 -3.79 -29.68
CA VAL A 13 0.88 -4.62 -30.77
C VAL A 13 1.95 -3.84 -31.54
N LEU A 14 1.69 -2.57 -31.83
CA LEU A 14 2.60 -1.69 -32.56
C LEU A 14 3.88 -1.42 -31.76
N ALA A 15 3.79 -1.20 -30.45
CA ALA A 15 4.94 -1.03 -29.58
C ALA A 15 5.79 -2.29 -29.45
N ILE A 16 5.17 -3.47 -29.37
CA ILE A 16 5.87 -4.76 -29.38
C ILE A 16 6.61 -4.95 -30.71
N TRP A 17 5.94 -4.68 -31.83
CA TRP A 17 6.55 -4.80 -33.16
C TRP A 17 7.78 -3.89 -33.30
N LYS A 18 7.66 -2.64 -32.84
CA LYS A 18 8.79 -1.70 -32.75
C LYS A 18 9.91 -2.24 -31.87
N ALA A 19 9.59 -2.77 -30.69
CA ALA A 19 10.58 -3.33 -29.78
C ALA A 19 11.36 -4.52 -30.39
N ILE A 20 10.68 -5.44 -31.06
CA ILE A 20 11.30 -6.60 -31.73
C ILE A 20 12.26 -6.16 -32.84
N SER A 21 11.86 -5.18 -33.65
CA SER A 21 12.70 -4.67 -34.75
C SER A 21 14.01 -4.02 -34.28
N ILE A 22 14.03 -3.50 -33.06
CA ILE A 22 15.19 -2.79 -32.47
C ILE A 22 16.08 -3.73 -31.65
N LEU A 23 15.51 -4.83 -31.12
CA LEU A 23 16.18 -5.81 -30.27
C LEU A 23 17.55 -6.32 -30.80
N PRO A 24 17.72 -6.70 -32.09
CA PRO A 24 18.99 -7.29 -32.56
C PRO A 24 20.16 -6.29 -32.59
N LYS A 25 19.93 -4.99 -32.39
CA LYS A 25 20.97 -3.96 -32.42
C LYS A 25 21.56 -3.64 -31.04
N ILE A 26 21.05 -4.25 -29.96
CA ILE A 26 21.35 -3.85 -28.59
C ILE A 26 22.07 -4.98 -27.85
N ASP A 27 23.10 -4.62 -27.08
CA ASP A 27 23.76 -5.53 -26.14
C ASP A 27 22.84 -5.88 -24.94
N PRO A 28 22.55 -7.18 -24.69
CA PRO A 28 21.72 -7.62 -23.57
C PRO A 28 22.27 -7.24 -22.19
N GLN A 29 23.59 -7.18 -22.00
CA GLN A 29 24.19 -6.89 -20.70
C GLN A 29 23.98 -5.44 -20.29
N VAL A 30 24.20 -4.49 -21.21
CA VAL A 30 23.88 -3.07 -20.99
C VAL A 30 22.39 -2.87 -20.69
N MET A 31 21.51 -3.60 -21.36
CA MET A 31 20.07 -3.56 -21.10
C MET A 31 19.73 -4.04 -19.68
N HIS A 32 20.26 -5.21 -19.28
CA HIS A 32 20.03 -5.78 -17.95
C HIS A 32 20.50 -4.85 -16.84
N ASN A 33 21.68 -4.25 -16.98
CA ASN A 33 22.23 -3.31 -16.00
C ASN A 33 21.38 -2.04 -15.84
N ARG A 34 20.68 -1.61 -16.89
CA ARG A 34 19.73 -0.49 -16.82
C ARG A 34 18.43 -0.91 -16.12
N MET A 35 17.89 -2.08 -16.44
CA MET A 35 16.67 -2.61 -15.80
C MET A 35 16.87 -2.86 -14.31
N LYS A 36 18.04 -3.36 -13.90
CA LYS A 36 18.39 -3.56 -12.49
C LYS A 36 18.30 -2.29 -11.65
N LYS A 37 18.51 -1.11 -12.24
CA LYS A 37 18.41 0.19 -11.54
C LYS A 37 16.97 0.68 -11.39
N LEU A 38 16.02 0.16 -12.17
CA LEU A 38 14.61 0.59 -12.14
C LEU A 38 13.82 -0.05 -11.01
N TYR A 39 14.27 -1.19 -10.49
CA TYR A 39 13.59 -1.93 -9.45
C TYR A 39 14.49 -2.12 -8.23
N ASN A 40 14.17 -1.44 -7.13
CA ASN A 40 14.85 -1.61 -5.86
C ASN A 40 13.88 -2.18 -4.81
N TRP A 41 14.14 -3.40 -4.37
CA TRP A 41 13.33 -4.08 -3.35
C TRP A 41 13.27 -3.30 -2.03
N GLN A 42 14.35 -2.59 -1.67
CA GLN A 42 14.39 -1.77 -0.44
C GLN A 42 13.42 -0.58 -0.53
N ASP A 43 13.29 0.04 -1.69
CA ASP A 43 12.35 1.16 -1.91
C ASP A 43 10.91 0.66 -1.90
N VAL A 44 10.63 -0.48 -2.54
CA VAL A 44 9.31 -1.14 -2.47
C VAL A 44 8.95 -1.48 -1.03
N ALA A 45 9.89 -2.05 -0.26
CA ALA A 45 9.68 -2.36 1.15
C ALA A 45 9.37 -1.11 1.97
N LYS A 46 10.16 -0.02 1.82
CA LYS A 46 9.94 1.26 2.52
C LYS A 46 8.59 1.89 2.18
N ARG A 47 8.18 1.88 0.91
CA ARG A 47 6.85 2.39 0.51
C ARG A 47 5.73 1.53 1.08
N THR A 48 5.93 0.23 1.11
CA THR A 48 4.96 -0.72 1.66
C THR A 48 4.82 -0.55 3.18
N GLU A 49 5.93 -0.39 3.90
CA GLU A 49 5.94 -0.05 5.33
C GLU A 49 5.11 1.20 5.60
N ILE A 50 5.29 2.28 4.82
CA ILE A 50 4.51 3.52 4.96
C ILE A 50 3.01 3.26 4.77
N VAL A 51 2.62 2.40 3.82
CA VAL A 51 1.21 2.03 3.60
C VAL A 51 0.66 1.24 4.79
N TYR A 52 1.43 0.29 5.32
CA TYR A 52 1.04 -0.45 6.52
C TYR A 52 0.95 0.45 7.76
N ASP A 53 1.92 1.34 7.96
CA ASP A 53 1.91 2.35 9.01
C ASP A 53 0.66 3.22 8.95
N ARG A 54 0.29 3.64 7.74
CA ARG A 54 -0.94 4.42 7.51
C ARG A 54 -2.19 3.58 7.75
N ALA A 55 -2.23 2.33 7.28
CA ALA A 55 -3.35 1.42 7.47
C ALA A 55 -3.56 1.05 8.95
N LEU A 56 -2.49 0.86 9.71
CA LEU A 56 -2.52 0.60 11.16
C LEU A 56 -2.93 1.85 11.95
N LYS A 57 -2.45 3.04 11.55
CA LYS A 57 -2.87 4.33 12.15
C LYS A 57 -4.33 4.67 11.82
N CYS A 58 -4.83 4.21 10.67
CA CYS A 58 -6.25 4.15 10.41
C CYS A 58 -6.87 3.07 11.30
N SER A 59 -7.14 3.43 12.57
CA SER A 59 -8.02 2.64 13.45
C SER A 59 -9.22 2.19 12.63
N ASN A 60 -9.47 0.87 12.63
CA ASN A 60 -10.58 0.19 11.95
C ASN A 60 -11.75 1.16 11.90
N GLN A 61 -11.96 1.81 10.75
CA GLN A 61 -13.03 2.78 10.59
C GLN A 61 -14.32 2.00 10.69
N ASN A 62 -14.73 1.91 11.95
CA ASN A 62 -16.03 1.66 12.48
C ASN A 62 -16.82 0.73 11.57
N LEU A 63 -16.67 -0.60 11.76
CA LEU A 63 -17.70 -1.54 11.32
C LEU A 63 -19.08 -1.00 11.68
N LEU A 64 -19.21 -0.35 12.85
CA LEU A 64 -20.38 0.41 13.33
C LEU A 64 -20.75 1.66 12.51
N GLU A 65 -19.81 2.40 11.92
CA GLU A 65 -20.12 3.58 11.10
C GLU A 65 -20.54 3.16 9.70
N ARG A 66 -19.93 2.10 9.15
CA ARG A 66 -20.47 1.42 7.97
C ARG A 66 -21.83 0.80 8.27
N LEU A 67 -22.02 0.22 9.46
CA LEU A 67 -23.29 -0.35 9.93
C LEU A 67 -24.39 0.71 9.98
N SER A 68 -24.07 1.88 10.54
CA SER A 68 -24.98 3.01 10.70
C SER A 68 -25.50 3.51 9.35
N ARG A 69 -24.64 3.52 8.31
CA ARG A 69 -25.04 3.85 6.94
C ARG A 69 -25.99 2.82 6.33
N TYR A 70 -25.84 1.52 6.65
CA TYR A 70 -26.78 0.48 6.22
C TYR A 70 -28.09 0.50 7.02
N LEU A 71 -28.04 0.77 8.33
CA LEU A 71 -29.21 0.93 9.21
C LEU A 71 -30.08 2.14 8.82
N SER A 72 -29.48 3.17 8.21
CA SER A 72 -30.18 4.35 7.69
C SER A 72 -31.06 4.04 6.46
N CYS A 73 -30.93 2.86 5.85
CA CYS A 73 -31.68 2.44 4.67
C CYS A 73 -32.99 1.71 5.07
N GLY A 74 -33.94 2.43 5.68
CA GLY A 74 -35.34 1.99 5.81
C GLY A 74 -35.70 1.15 7.05
N ALA A 75 -36.94 1.33 7.52
CA ALA A 75 -37.46 0.75 8.78
C ALA A 75 -37.44 -0.79 8.85
N TRP A 76 -37.41 -1.48 7.71
CA TRP A 76 -37.37 -2.95 7.63
C TRP A 76 -35.96 -3.52 7.41
N ALA A 77 -35.16 -2.93 6.51
CA ALA A 77 -33.82 -3.45 6.22
C ALA A 77 -32.87 -3.29 7.41
N GLY A 78 -33.03 -2.23 8.20
CA GLY A 78 -32.29 -2.07 9.45
C GLY A 78 -32.57 -3.18 10.48
N LYS A 79 -33.82 -3.66 10.56
CA LYS A 79 -34.20 -4.76 11.48
C LYS A 79 -33.59 -6.09 11.06
N LEU A 80 -33.58 -6.38 9.76
CA LEU A 80 -32.92 -7.55 9.20
C LEU A 80 -31.41 -7.52 9.48
N PHE A 81 -30.79 -6.37 9.27
CA PHE A 81 -29.36 -6.21 9.47
C PHE A 81 -28.93 -6.28 10.94
N ALA A 82 -29.75 -5.74 11.84
CA ALA A 82 -29.56 -5.91 13.29
C ALA A 82 -29.63 -7.40 13.68
N LEU A 83 -30.59 -8.15 13.13
CA LEU A 83 -30.70 -9.59 13.38
C LEU A 83 -29.48 -10.35 12.85
N VAL A 84 -29.00 -10.03 11.64
CA VAL A 84 -27.78 -10.61 11.07
C VAL A 84 -26.55 -10.31 11.93
N MET A 85 -26.38 -9.07 12.40
CA MET A 85 -25.27 -8.71 13.30
C MET A 85 -25.33 -9.44 14.65
N ILE A 86 -26.52 -9.61 15.22
CA ILE A 86 -26.69 -10.38 16.45
C ILE A 86 -26.30 -11.84 16.21
N ILE A 87 -26.73 -12.43 15.10
CA ILE A 87 -26.38 -13.81 14.72
C ILE A 87 -24.87 -13.94 14.47
N ASP A 88 -24.25 -13.00 13.77
CA ASP A 88 -22.80 -12.98 13.51
C ASP A 88 -21.99 -12.90 14.82
N TYR A 89 -22.42 -12.07 15.76
CA TYR A 89 -21.82 -12.01 17.10
C TYR A 89 -22.00 -13.31 17.88
N LEU A 90 -23.19 -13.91 17.83
CA LEU A 90 -23.47 -15.20 18.47
C LEU A 90 -22.63 -16.33 17.86
N LEU A 91 -22.46 -16.32 16.53
CA LEU A 91 -21.62 -17.26 15.80
C LEU A 91 -20.14 -17.06 16.13
N CYS A 92 -19.69 -15.82 16.28
CA CYS A 92 -18.32 -15.48 16.71
C CYS A 92 -18.06 -15.97 18.15
N CYS A 93 -19.01 -15.75 19.05
CA CYS A 93 -18.95 -16.26 20.43
C CYS A 93 -18.94 -17.79 20.46
N LEU A 94 -19.77 -18.44 19.64
CA LEU A 94 -19.78 -19.89 19.48
C LEU A 94 -18.46 -20.40 18.89
N LEU A 95 -17.88 -19.71 17.91
CA LEU A 95 -16.58 -20.04 17.33
C LEU A 95 -15.47 -19.91 18.37
N GLN A 96 -15.48 -18.87 19.21
CA GLN A 96 -14.53 -18.71 20.31
C GLN A 96 -14.71 -19.80 21.38
N LEU A 97 -15.92 -20.32 21.56
CA LEU A 97 -16.19 -21.45 22.44
C LEU A 97 -15.66 -22.78 21.87
N TRP A 98 -15.74 -22.96 20.55
CA TRP A 98 -15.27 -24.18 19.86
C TRP A 98 -13.76 -24.18 19.58
N LYS A 99 -13.18 -23.00 19.34
CA LYS A 99 -11.75 -22.75 19.10
C LYS A 99 -11.32 -21.57 19.99
N PRO A 100 -10.85 -21.83 21.22
CA PRO A 100 -10.41 -20.75 22.08
C PRO A 100 -9.27 -20.00 21.40
N ALA A 101 -9.37 -18.67 21.34
CA ALA A 101 -8.32 -17.78 20.82
C ALA A 101 -6.98 -17.91 21.58
N LYS A 102 -6.97 -18.66 22.70
CA LYS A 102 -5.77 -19.01 23.48
C LYS A 102 -4.88 -20.06 22.82
N ASP A 103 -5.39 -20.79 21.81
CA ASP A 103 -4.64 -21.80 21.04
C ASP A 103 -4.07 -21.22 19.73
N ILE A 104 -4.24 -19.90 19.51
CA ILE A 104 -3.59 -19.18 18.43
C ILE A 104 -2.26 -18.71 18.99
N ASP A 105 -1.19 -19.34 18.55
CA ASP A 105 0.18 -18.96 18.91
C ASP A 105 0.42 -17.53 18.41
N GLU A 106 0.48 -16.58 19.34
CA GLU A 106 0.70 -15.18 19.04
C GLU A 106 2.17 -15.03 18.65
N VAL A 107 2.43 -14.77 17.37
CA VAL A 107 3.79 -14.59 16.85
C VAL A 107 4.45 -13.48 17.67
N PRO A 108 5.58 -13.74 18.35
CA PRO A 108 6.26 -12.72 19.10
C PRO A 108 6.60 -11.54 18.18
N ASP A 109 6.26 -10.33 18.60
CA ASP A 109 6.66 -9.11 17.88
C ASP A 109 8.17 -9.14 17.70
N ILE A 110 8.61 -9.30 16.45
CA ILE A 110 10.03 -9.30 16.11
C ILE A 110 10.52 -7.88 16.38
N ILE A 111 11.23 -7.68 17.49
CA ILE A 111 11.90 -6.42 17.79
C ILE A 111 13.05 -6.28 16.78
N LEU A 112 12.76 -5.66 15.64
CA LEU A 112 13.79 -5.27 14.70
C LEU A 112 14.63 -4.17 15.36
N PRO A 113 15.96 -4.33 15.50
CA PRO A 113 16.80 -3.25 15.97
C PRO A 113 16.66 -2.09 14.99
N LYS A 114 16.18 -0.96 15.50
CA LYS A 114 16.05 0.31 14.77
C LYS A 114 17.44 0.73 14.31
N ASN A 115 17.85 0.24 13.15
CA ASN A 115 19.12 0.61 12.57
C ASN A 115 19.07 2.11 12.28
N GLN A 116 20.10 2.80 12.72
CA GLN A 116 20.13 4.24 12.85
C GLN A 116 20.04 4.91 11.47
N ASP A 117 18.86 5.40 11.11
CA ASP A 117 18.68 6.42 10.05
C ASP A 117 19.24 7.78 10.52
N LYS A 118 20.50 7.83 10.96
CA LYS A 118 21.20 9.06 11.34
C LYS A 118 22.18 9.56 10.27
N ASP A 119 22.36 8.84 9.16
CA ASP A 119 23.38 9.19 8.16
C ASP A 119 22.84 9.72 6.82
N ILE A 120 21.54 10.06 6.72
CA ILE A 120 20.99 10.70 5.51
C ILE A 120 21.16 12.24 5.54
N ASP A 121 21.48 12.83 6.70
CA ASP A 121 21.68 14.28 6.87
C ASP A 121 23.04 14.80 6.35
N LYS A 122 23.87 13.95 5.73
CA LYS A 122 25.23 14.30 5.29
C LYS A 122 25.44 14.26 3.77
N VAL A 123 24.37 14.47 2.98
CA VAL A 123 24.49 14.77 1.55
C VAL A 123 24.61 16.29 1.39
N PRO A 124 25.75 16.85 0.95
CA PRO A 124 25.89 18.28 0.77
C PRO A 124 25.12 18.68 -0.50
N GLY A 125 23.92 19.26 -0.33
CA GLY A 125 23.19 19.84 -1.45
C GLY A 125 21.67 19.93 -1.34
N ILE A 126 21.03 19.31 -0.34
CA ILE A 126 19.58 19.43 -0.16
C ILE A 126 19.33 20.31 1.08
N ILE A 127 19.10 21.60 0.84
CA ILE A 127 18.64 22.52 1.88
C ILE A 127 17.19 22.14 2.20
N LEU A 128 17.01 21.27 3.20
CA LEU A 128 15.72 21.12 3.88
C LEU A 128 15.49 22.38 4.71
N ALA A 129 14.77 23.35 4.15
CA ALA A 129 14.20 24.43 4.92
C ALA A 129 13.17 23.83 5.90
N LYS A 130 13.62 23.58 7.15
CA LYS A 130 12.73 23.27 8.27
C LYS A 130 12.13 24.59 8.78
N ASN A 131 10.80 24.71 8.74
CA ASN A 131 10.08 25.73 9.51
C ASN A 131 9.93 25.24 10.96
N GLN A 132 9.86 26.17 11.92
CA GLN A 132 10.01 25.93 13.36
C GLN A 132 8.88 25.09 14.01
N ASP A 133 7.82 24.73 13.28
CA ASP A 133 6.62 24.08 13.86
C ASP A 133 6.32 22.66 13.35
N GLY A 134 7.29 21.95 12.74
CA GLY A 134 7.22 20.49 12.57
C GLY A 134 6.07 19.94 11.73
N LYS A 135 5.40 20.77 10.91
CA LYS A 135 4.28 20.35 10.06
C LYS A 135 4.72 20.29 8.59
N VAL A 136 4.66 19.09 8.00
CA VAL A 136 4.92 18.87 6.56
C VAL A 136 3.69 19.35 5.78
N LEU A 137 3.81 20.49 5.10
CA LEU A 137 2.80 20.97 4.17
C LEU A 137 2.97 20.24 2.83
N HIS A 138 1.97 19.45 2.48
CA HIS A 138 1.72 19.01 1.11
C HIS A 138 1.01 20.15 0.40
N ASP A 139 1.75 21.00 -0.30
CA ASP A 139 1.20 21.82 -1.39
C ASP A 139 2.22 21.80 -2.51
N PHE A 140 1.98 20.92 -3.48
CA PHE A 140 2.69 20.90 -4.75
C PHE A 140 1.72 21.47 -5.79
N ASN A 141 1.80 22.78 -6.01
CA ASN A 141 1.34 23.42 -7.23
C ASN A 141 2.45 24.34 -7.74
N ALA A 142 3.01 24.01 -8.89
CA ALA A 142 3.67 24.97 -9.75
C ALA A 142 3.72 24.35 -11.14
N ASP A 143 2.88 24.90 -12.02
CA ASP A 143 3.05 24.87 -13.45
C ASP A 143 4.52 25.04 -13.85
N GLN A 144 5.00 24.10 -14.65
CA GLN A 144 5.94 24.36 -15.73
C GLN A 144 5.67 23.39 -16.88
#